data_AF-A0A7S0QGX7-F1
#
_entry.id   AF-A0A7S0QGX7-F1
#
_cell.length_a   1.000
_cell.length_b   1.000
_cell.length_c   1.000
_cell.angle_alpha   90.00
_cell.angle_beta   90.00
_cell.angle_gamma   90.00
#
_symmetry.space_group_name_H-M   'P 1'
#
loop_
_entity.id
_entity.type
_entity.pdbx_description
1 polymer ?
#
loop_
_entity_poly.entity_id
_entity_poly.type
_entity_poly.pdbx_seq_one_letter_code
_entity_poly.pdbx_strand_id
1 'polypeptide(L)'
;MEDSKAARYEESYTELRDWIYKLCDSLLSELNGVLYPLWVSAFLELASKQYLAEARQLLFNHRQDHEPEYTDEIDQLAEIMDVVNIDSNPIIAQHRRIKRTVRLSNQADRALTEFLHNRRLHTLVRLMNRHLDVLVG
;
A
#
# COMPACT_ATOMS: atom_id res chain seq x y z
N MET A 1 -20.19 6.46 -11.13
CA MET A 1 -19.93 5.49 -10.06
C MET A 1 -18.42 5.50 -9.78
N GLU A 2 -17.98 6.53 -9.07
CA GLU A 2 -16.57 6.75 -8.72
C GLU A 2 -16.25 6.16 -7.34
N ASP A 3 -17.22 6.16 -6.43
CA ASP A 3 -17.13 5.57 -5.08
C ASP A 3 -16.75 4.07 -5.12
N SER A 4 -17.28 3.32 -6.10
CA SER A 4 -16.91 1.91 -6.30
C SER A 4 -15.43 1.72 -6.68
N LYS A 5 -14.75 2.75 -7.22
CA LYS A 5 -13.30 2.67 -7.50
C LYS A 5 -12.46 2.95 -6.25
N ALA A 6 -12.96 3.77 -5.32
CA ALA A 6 -12.28 4.09 -4.07
C ALA A 6 -12.32 2.90 -3.09
N ALA A 7 -13.49 2.27 -2.93
CA ALA A 7 -13.66 1.06 -2.09
C ALA A 7 -12.72 -0.10 -2.50
N ARG A 8 -12.40 -0.20 -3.80
CA ARG A 8 -11.50 -1.25 -4.32
C ARG A 8 -10.08 -1.18 -3.78
N TYR A 9 -9.61 -0.02 -3.29
CA TYR A 9 -8.27 0.07 -2.70
C TYR A 9 -8.20 -0.70 -1.39
N GLU A 10 -9.19 -0.48 -0.52
CA GLU A 10 -9.34 -1.22 0.74
C GLU A 10 -9.47 -2.71 0.49
N GLU A 11 -10.47 -3.11 -0.30
CA GLU A 11 -10.75 -4.52 -0.59
C GLU A 11 -9.53 -5.25 -1.17
N SER A 12 -8.85 -4.63 -2.14
CA SER A 12 -7.66 -5.24 -2.76
C SER A 12 -6.52 -5.36 -1.75
N TYR A 13 -6.29 -4.34 -0.93
CA TYR A 13 -5.22 -4.34 0.06
C TYR A 13 -5.49 -5.37 1.17
N THR A 14 -6.70 -5.40 1.72
CA THR A 14 -7.10 -6.40 2.72
C THR A 14 -6.92 -7.81 2.18
N GLU A 15 -7.31 -8.06 0.92
CA GLU A 15 -7.15 -9.37 0.29
C GLU A 15 -5.66 -9.76 0.12
N LEU A 16 -4.80 -8.83 -0.28
CA LEU A 16 -3.36 -9.06 -0.35
C LEU A 16 -2.77 -9.36 1.04
N ARG A 17 -3.10 -8.56 2.04
CA ARG A 17 -2.63 -8.74 3.42
C ARG A 17 -3.03 -10.10 3.97
N ASP A 18 -4.31 -10.45 3.86
CA ASP A 18 -4.85 -11.71 4.37
C ASP A 18 -4.23 -12.92 3.69
N TRP A 19 -3.84 -12.80 2.42
CA TRP A 19 -3.09 -13.83 1.73
C TRP A 19 -1.64 -13.91 2.24
N ILE A 20 -0.93 -12.79 2.39
CA ILE A 20 0.44 -12.76 2.91
C ILE A 20 0.52 -13.38 4.32
N TYR A 21 -0.43 -13.04 5.21
CA TYR A 21 -0.49 -13.57 6.57
C TYR A 21 -0.80 -15.07 6.66
N LYS A 22 -1.20 -15.71 5.56
CA LYS A 22 -1.40 -17.17 5.48
C LYS A 22 -0.19 -17.91 4.93
N LEU A 23 0.86 -17.21 4.50
CA LEU A 23 2.09 -17.82 3.99
C LEU A 23 2.98 -18.31 5.15
N CYS A 24 4.01 -19.08 4.81
CA CYS A 24 5.04 -19.45 5.78
C CYS A 24 5.90 -18.24 6.17
N ASP A 25 6.48 -18.29 7.37
CA ASP A 25 7.24 -17.19 7.99
C ASP A 25 8.32 -16.59 7.09
N SER A 26 9.01 -17.43 6.29
CA SER A 26 10.05 -16.96 5.37
C SER A 26 9.47 -16.01 4.31
N LEU A 27 8.37 -16.40 3.67
CA LEU A 27 7.72 -15.58 2.64
C LEU A 27 7.01 -14.38 3.27
N LEU A 28 6.44 -14.54 4.47
CA LEU A 28 5.83 -13.46 5.23
C LEU A 28 6.84 -12.33 5.50
N SER A 29 8.06 -12.67 5.96
CA SER A 29 9.09 -11.67 6.25
C SER A 29 9.53 -10.89 5.01
N GLU A 30 9.65 -11.55 3.86
CA GLU A 30 10.00 -10.91 2.58
C GLU A 30 8.86 -10.02 2.06
N LEU A 31 7.62 -10.53 2.09
CA LEU A 31 6.46 -9.86 1.50
C LEU A 31 5.87 -8.78 2.40
N ASN A 32 6.16 -8.76 3.71
CA ASN A 32 5.83 -7.63 4.58
C ASN A 32 6.46 -6.33 4.09
N GLY A 33 7.66 -6.38 3.49
CA GLY A 33 8.30 -5.22 2.88
C GLY A 33 7.52 -4.62 1.71
N VAL A 34 6.57 -5.36 1.12
CA VAL A 34 5.67 -4.89 0.04
C VAL A 34 4.42 -4.22 0.61
N LEU A 35 3.91 -4.69 1.76
CA LEU A 35 2.64 -4.25 2.32
C LEU A 35 2.65 -2.76 2.68
N TYR A 36 3.64 -2.31 3.44
CA TYR A 36 3.69 -0.92 3.90
C TYR A 36 3.76 0.11 2.75
N PRO A 37 4.70 0.00 1.79
CA PRO A 37 4.75 0.94 0.66
C PRO A 37 3.46 0.96 -0.17
N LEU A 38 2.80 -0.20 -0.35
CA LEU A 38 1.54 -0.26 -1.10
C LEU A 38 0.38 0.36 -0.35
N TRP A 39 0.29 0.11 0.95
CA TRP A 39 -0.71 0.71 1.81
C TRP A 39 -0.60 2.24 1.79
N VAL A 40 0.60 2.79 1.99
CA VAL A 40 0.82 4.24 1.92
C VAL A 40 0.53 4.78 0.52
N SER A 41 0.95 4.08 -0.54
CA SER A 41 0.67 4.51 -1.92
C SER A 41 -0.83 4.53 -2.24
N ALA A 42 -1.59 3.55 -1.76
CA ALA A 42 -3.04 3.48 -1.89
C ALA A 42 -3.71 4.63 -1.13
N PHE A 43 -3.30 4.88 0.11
CA PHE A 43 -3.76 5.99 0.93
C PHE A 43 -3.53 7.34 0.23
N LEU A 44 -2.31 7.60 -0.24
CA LEU A 44 -1.97 8.85 -0.91
C LEU A 44 -2.71 9.02 -2.24
N GLU A 45 -2.98 7.93 -2.97
CA GLU A 45 -3.78 7.98 -4.20
C GLU A 45 -5.25 8.33 -3.91
N LEU A 46 -5.85 7.76 -2.86
CA LEU A 46 -7.20 8.13 -2.40
C LEU A 46 -7.27 9.59 -1.95
N ALA A 47 -6.33 10.01 -1.11
CA ALA A 47 -6.26 11.37 -0.58
C ALA A 47 -6.12 12.41 -1.71
N SER A 48 -5.26 12.14 -2.71
CA SER A 48 -5.09 13.02 -3.88
C SER A 48 -6.34 13.18 -4.75
N LYS A 49 -7.21 12.15 -4.76
CA LYS A 49 -8.46 12.15 -5.51
C LYS A 49 -9.64 12.69 -4.69
N GLN A 50 -9.38 13.24 -3.51
CA GLN A 50 -10.39 13.78 -2.59
C GLN A 50 -11.34 12.70 -2.03
N TYR A 51 -10.98 11.41 -2.09
CA TYR A 51 -11.70 10.32 -1.43
C TYR A 51 -11.27 10.21 0.04
N LEU A 52 -11.55 11.26 0.82
CA LEU A 52 -11.00 11.41 2.17
C LEU A 52 -11.58 10.40 3.16
N ALA A 53 -12.84 10.00 3.00
CA ALA A 53 -13.48 9.03 3.88
C ALA A 53 -12.84 7.65 3.71
N GLU A 54 -12.64 7.21 2.48
CA GLU A 54 -12.00 5.94 2.12
C GLU A 54 -10.51 5.94 2.49
N ALA A 55 -9.81 7.06 2.29
CA ALA A 55 -8.43 7.21 2.73
C ALA A 55 -8.31 7.09 4.26
N ARG A 56 -9.21 7.73 5.03
CA ARG A 56 -9.25 7.59 6.49
C ARG A 56 -9.55 6.15 6.90
N GLN A 57 -10.53 5.52 6.26
CA GLN A 57 -10.88 4.13 6.54
C GLN A 57 -9.69 3.18 6.31
N LEU A 58 -9.03 3.28 5.16
CA LEU A 58 -7.83 2.50 4.82
C LEU A 58 -6.70 2.74 5.82
N LEU A 59 -6.51 3.98 6.26
CA LEU A 59 -5.52 4.31 7.28
C LEU A 59 -5.87 3.65 8.62
N PHE A 60 -7.09 3.82 9.13
CA PHE A 60 -7.45 3.30 10.45
C PHE A 60 -7.50 1.76 10.50
N ASN A 61 -8.01 1.10 9.46
CA ASN A 61 -8.22 -0.35 9.46
C ASN A 61 -6.92 -1.16 9.42
N HIS A 62 -5.85 -0.57 8.89
CA HIS A 62 -4.59 -1.26 8.62
C HIS A 62 -3.38 -0.63 9.32
N ARG A 63 -3.59 0.44 10.09
CA ARG A 63 -2.52 1.14 10.83
C ARG A 63 -1.79 0.23 11.81
N GLN A 64 -2.51 -0.58 12.58
CA GLN A 64 -1.92 -1.49 13.57
C GLN A 64 -0.98 -2.53 12.95
N ASP A 65 -1.23 -2.91 11.69
CA ASP A 65 -0.39 -3.87 10.95
C ASP A 65 1.03 -3.31 10.72
N HIS A 66 1.23 -1.99 10.83
CA HIS A 66 2.47 -1.27 10.47
C HIS A 66 3.09 -0.42 11.58
N GLU A 67 2.32 -0.06 12.61
CA GLU A 67 2.78 0.80 13.72
C GLU A 67 4.09 0.35 14.39
N PRO A 68 4.40 -0.93 14.62
CA PRO A 68 5.65 -1.33 15.26
C PRO A 68 6.91 -0.83 14.54
N GLU A 69 6.85 -0.66 13.22
CA GLU A 69 8.00 -0.25 12.39
C GLU A 69 7.89 1.19 11.89
N TYR A 70 6.67 1.74 11.74
CA TYR A 70 6.43 3.00 11.04
C TYR A 70 5.58 4.03 11.81
N THR A 71 5.49 3.93 13.14
CA THR A 71 4.65 4.83 13.97
C THR A 71 4.79 6.31 13.58
N ASP A 72 6.02 6.85 13.55
CA ASP A 72 6.26 8.27 13.28
C ASP A 72 5.80 8.71 11.88
N GLU A 73 5.96 7.85 10.86
CA GLU A 73 5.52 8.15 9.50
C GLU A 73 4.00 8.05 9.38
N ILE A 74 3.38 7.09 10.08
CA ILE A 74 1.93 6.92 10.14
C ILE A 74 1.24 8.11 10.79
N ASP A 75 1.80 8.65 11.88
CA ASP A 75 1.26 9.84 12.52
C ASP A 75 1.33 11.07 11.61
N GLN A 76 2.44 11.25 10.89
CA GLN A 76 2.54 12.29 9.86
C GLN A 76 1.50 12.11 8.75
N LEU A 77 1.26 10.87 8.29
CA LEU A 77 0.23 10.59 7.29
C LEU A 77 -1.19 10.90 7.82
N ALA A 78 -1.45 10.66 9.10
CA ALA A 78 -2.73 11.00 9.73
C ALA A 78 -2.95 12.52 9.78
N GLU A 79 -1.93 13.30 10.13
CA GLU A 79 -2.00 14.77 10.16
C GLU A 79 -2.30 15.38 8.78
N ILE A 80 -1.79 14.77 7.71
CA ILE A 80 -2.04 15.21 6.33
C ILE A 80 -3.55 15.21 5.99
N MET A 81 -4.33 14.29 6.58
CA MET A 81 -5.76 14.18 6.30
C MET A 81 -6.60 15.34 6.81
N ASP A 82 -6.04 16.15 7.71
CA ASP A 82 -6.71 17.32 8.27
C ASP A 82 -6.37 18.62 7.50
N VAL A 83 -5.50 18.54 6.49
CA VAL A 83 -5.12 19.69 5.65
C VAL A 83 -6.08 19.86 4.47
N VAL A 84 -6.59 21.09 4.29
CA VAL A 84 -7.55 21.45 3.22
C VAL A 84 -7.01 21.21 1.81
N ASN A 85 -5.68 21.29 1.61
CA ASN A 85 -5.03 21.04 0.32
C ASN A 85 -3.89 20.02 0.46
N ILE A 86 -4.27 18.75 0.47
CA ILE A 86 -3.38 17.59 0.53
C ILE A 86 -2.29 17.63 -0.55
N ASP A 87 -2.60 18.02 -1.79
CA ASP A 87 -1.61 18.03 -2.90
C ASP A 87 -0.47 19.04 -2.71
N SER A 88 -0.64 20.05 -1.85
CA SER A 88 0.41 21.01 -1.52
C SER A 88 1.41 20.49 -0.48
N ASN A 89 1.14 19.32 0.12
CA ASN A 89 1.97 18.80 1.18
C ASN A 89 3.29 18.19 0.63
N PRO A 90 4.46 18.63 1.14
CA PRO A 90 5.76 18.16 0.64
C PRO A 90 6.00 16.66 0.85
N ILE A 91 5.40 16.05 1.88
CA ILE A 91 5.52 14.60 2.17
C ILE A 91 4.90 13.80 1.02
N ILE A 92 3.76 14.24 0.50
CA ILE A 92 3.07 13.58 -0.62
C ILE A 92 3.90 13.71 -1.90
N ALA A 93 4.45 14.91 -2.15
CA ALA A 93 5.33 15.14 -3.29
C ALA A 93 6.58 14.25 -3.24
N GLN A 94 7.14 14.05 -2.05
CA GLN A 94 8.29 13.17 -1.83
C GLN A 94 7.93 11.70 -2.05
N HIS A 95 6.84 11.21 -1.46
CA HIS A 95 6.38 9.82 -1.62
C HIS A 95 6.09 9.46 -3.09
N ARG A 96 5.54 10.42 -3.86
CA ARG A 96 5.29 10.23 -5.30
C ARG A 96 6.57 10.08 -6.14
N ARG A 97 7.70 10.60 -5.68
CA ARG A 97 8.97 10.63 -6.44
C ARG A 97 9.89 9.45 -6.11
N ILE A 98 9.72 8.84 -4.95
CA ILE A 98 10.61 7.78 -4.46
C ILE A 98 9.98 6.42 -4.74
N LYS A 99 10.69 5.57 -5.47
CA LYS A 99 10.38 4.14 -5.50
C LYS A 99 11.06 3.47 -4.31
N ARG A 100 10.30 2.72 -3.52
CA ARG A 100 10.87 1.92 -2.43
C ARG A 100 11.40 0.61 -3.00
N THR A 101 12.66 0.31 -2.73
CA THR A 101 13.27 -0.95 -3.14
C THR A 101 12.83 -2.06 -2.20
N VAL A 102 12.31 -3.14 -2.77
CA VAL A 102 11.96 -4.36 -2.03
C VAL A 102 12.74 -5.53 -2.63
N ARG A 103 13.36 -6.33 -1.77
CA ARG A 103 14.09 -7.53 -2.19
C ARG A 103 13.22 -8.74 -1.94
N LEU A 104 12.96 -9.51 -3.00
CA LEU A 104 12.17 -10.73 -2.93
C LEU A 104 13.02 -11.89 -3.44
N SER A 105 12.86 -13.06 -2.82
CA SER A 105 13.34 -14.30 -3.43
C SER A 105 12.56 -14.58 -4.72
N ASN A 106 13.16 -15.37 -5.61
CA ASN A 106 12.47 -15.90 -6.79
C ASN A 106 11.14 -16.61 -6.45
N GLN A 107 11.04 -17.22 -5.26
CA GLN A 107 9.81 -17.88 -4.81
C GLN A 107 8.74 -16.85 -4.41
N ALA A 108 9.11 -15.83 -3.62
CA ALA A 108 8.19 -14.79 -3.19
C ALA A 108 7.64 -13.96 -4.36
N ASP A 109 8.51 -13.59 -5.32
CA ASP A 109 8.11 -12.85 -6.51
C ASP A 109 7.09 -13.61 -7.37
N ARG A 110 7.34 -14.91 -7.61
CA ARG A 110 6.40 -15.78 -8.35
C ARG A 110 5.07 -15.90 -7.64
N ALA A 111 5.09 -16.21 -6.34
CA ALA A 111 3.88 -16.37 -5.54
C ALA A 111 3.04 -15.09 -5.53
N LEU A 112 3.68 -13.93 -5.37
CA LEU A 112 3.03 -12.62 -5.38
C LEU A 112 2.42 -12.32 -6.76
N THR A 113 3.18 -12.54 -7.84
CA THR A 113 2.74 -12.28 -9.21
C THR A 113 1.54 -13.16 -9.59
N GLU A 114 1.61 -14.45 -9.28
CA GLU A 114 0.51 -15.40 -9.54
C GLU A 114 -0.75 -15.02 -8.76
N PHE A 115 -0.61 -14.68 -7.47
CA PHE A 115 -1.74 -14.25 -6.64
C PHE A 115 -2.42 -13.00 -7.20
N LEU A 116 -1.65 -11.94 -7.47
CA LEU A 116 -2.16 -10.68 -7.98
C LEU A 116 -2.88 -10.86 -9.33
N HIS A 117 -2.33 -11.71 -10.20
CA HIS A 117 -2.94 -12.02 -11.50
C HIS A 117 -4.26 -12.80 -11.34
N ASN A 118 -4.25 -13.88 -10.55
CA ASN A 118 -5.42 -14.75 -10.36
C ASN A 118 -6.59 -14.01 -9.71
N ARG A 119 -6.30 -13.11 -8.77
CA ARG A 119 -7.30 -12.29 -8.08
C ARG A 119 -7.68 -11.02 -8.83
N ARG A 120 -7.04 -10.73 -9.98
CA ARG A 120 -7.30 -9.55 -10.81
C ARG A 120 -7.14 -8.24 -10.04
N LEU A 121 -6.14 -8.18 -9.15
CA LEU A 121 -5.85 -7.03 -8.29
C LEU A 121 -5.09 -5.93 -9.04
N HIS A 122 -5.64 -5.51 -10.19
CA HIS A 122 -4.99 -4.58 -11.12
C HIS A 122 -4.62 -3.22 -10.50
N THR A 123 -5.39 -2.78 -9.50
CA THR A 123 -5.08 -1.55 -8.74
C THR A 123 -3.74 -1.69 -8.01
N LEU A 124 -3.52 -2.81 -7.31
CA LEU A 124 -2.28 -3.07 -6.60
C LEU A 124 -1.11 -3.28 -7.55
N VAL A 125 -1.30 -4.03 -8.64
CA VAL A 125 -0.26 -4.20 -9.67
C VAL A 125 0.20 -2.84 -10.21
N ARG A 126 -0.73 -1.92 -10.48
CA ARG A 126 -0.41 -0.57 -10.93
C ARG A 126 0.36 0.23 -9.88
N LEU A 127 -0.05 0.15 -8.61
CA LEU A 127 0.64 0.82 -7.50
C LEU A 127 2.06 0.27 -7.31
N MET A 128 2.23 -1.05 -7.33
CA MET A 128 3.54 -1.71 -7.25
C MET A 128 4.47 -1.21 -8.35
N ASN A 129 4.04 -1.28 -9.62
CA ASN A 129 4.89 -0.86 -10.75
C ASN A 129 5.29 0.62 -10.68
N ARG A 130 4.47 1.46 -10.04
CA ARG A 130 4.71 2.89 -9.88
C ARG A 130 5.62 3.22 -8.69
N HIS A 131 5.42 2.57 -7.55
CA HIS A 131 6.01 2.96 -6.26
C HIS A 131 7.04 1.99 -5.71
N LEU A 132 7.18 0.81 -6.31
CA LEU A 132 8.15 -0.19 -5.92
C LEU A 132 9.22 -0.39 -7.00
N ASP A 133 10.40 -0.73 -6.52
CA ASP A 133 11.48 -1.30 -7.30
C ASP A 133 11.78 -2.69 -6.74
N VAL A 134 11.27 -3.73 -7.42
CA VAL A 134 11.36 -5.11 -6.95
C VAL A 134 12.65 -5.72 -7.48
N LEU A 135 13.57 -6.03 -6.58
CA LEU A 135 14.81 -6.74 -6.87
C LEU A 135 14.62 -8.22 -6.56
N VAL A 136 14.73 -9.06 -7.58
CA VAL A 136 14.62 -10.52 -7.44
C VAL A 136 16.01 -11.11 -7.26
N GLY A 137 16.21 -11.86 -6.18
CA GLY A 137 17.48 -12.48 -5.76
C GLY A 137 17.39 -13.98 -5.54
#